data_AF-A0A3B9KB84-F1
#
_entry.id   AF-A0A3B9KB84-F1
#
_cell.length_a   1.000
_cell.length_b   1.000
_cell.length_c   1.000
_cell.angle_alpha   90.00
_cell.angle_beta   90.00
_cell.angle_gamma   90.00
#
_symmetry.space_group_name_H-M   'P 1'
#
loop_
_entity.id
_entity.type
_entity.pdbx_description
1 polymer ?
#
loop_
_entity_poly.entity_id
_entity_poly.type
_entity_poly.pdbx_seq_one_letter_code
_entity_poly.pdbx_strand_id
1 'polypeptide(L)'
;MPYPQDALVTSTSTLLSQLARQPVLILDGSVVSFSLEEEQALCTFVKQGGGLVCIGNAAEVYHEYELLGELLGPLHGFCTPRCEIIAQVVDSNHYITRRVDTTFAVQDAVYLLKHIPSDAEAVWGTTWQYAPCTLAYTRPYGHGRVFCTTLGASSTTQAHPVFQQMLARALRYAAGAETHERPLRVAMVGYGAIGFEHGTAINAVPGLEYTLVCDRNEERLDLARQAFPDISTCTDLAEVADDPSIDLVIVSTPPNTHATISMQMLQAGKHVVSEKPFCLTTAEADIMIQLAEQHQRMLTVYQCRRWDPDYLAIQEMVQRGTIGPVFHMETFIGGYAHPCNYWHSHEPVSGGVFYDWGSHYLDWILQLIPDPVVSVRGVEHKRVWHDITNADQASVYLRFAGGQEATFIHSDIAAALKPKWYILGEQGAIVGDWRFESVKTRRWSGDLIEENLAPSESLPELNVFTYNAGGIVQRHPLTLPPAPSYAFHRNLANHLHLGEPLAVPPEQSRRNIAVMEAAKRSAEQGGESITLRC
;
A
#
# COMPACT_ATOMS: atom_id res chain seq x y z
N MET A 1 -4.60 11.37 -4.85
CA MET A 1 -4.50 12.37 -5.94
C MET A 1 -4.99 13.69 -5.37
N PRO A 2 -4.27 14.81 -5.60
CA PRO A 2 -4.78 16.13 -5.22
C PRO A 2 -6.21 16.30 -5.73
N TYR A 3 -7.07 16.89 -4.90
CA TYR A 3 -8.47 17.09 -5.26
C TYR A 3 -8.59 18.01 -6.48
N PRO A 4 -9.61 17.82 -7.34
CA PRO A 4 -9.75 18.55 -8.58
C PRO A 4 -9.85 20.06 -8.30
N GLN A 5 -8.83 20.81 -8.72
CA GLN A 5 -8.77 22.27 -8.55
C GLN A 5 -9.96 22.96 -9.25
N ASP A 6 -10.48 22.36 -10.32
CA ASP A 6 -11.61 22.91 -11.07
C ASP A 6 -12.95 22.86 -10.30
N ALA A 7 -13.05 22.00 -9.27
CA ALA A 7 -14.20 21.91 -8.37
C ALA A 7 -14.07 22.83 -7.15
N LEU A 8 -12.88 23.38 -6.90
CA LEU A 8 -12.64 24.32 -5.82
C LEU A 8 -13.22 25.70 -6.18
N VAL A 9 -14.08 26.22 -5.32
CA VAL A 9 -14.58 27.59 -5.46
C VAL A 9 -13.56 28.52 -4.82
N THR A 10 -12.81 29.23 -5.65
CA THR A 10 -11.74 30.16 -5.20
C THR A 10 -12.17 31.62 -5.24
N SER A 11 -13.30 31.92 -5.90
CA SER A 11 -13.90 33.25 -5.95
C SER A 11 -15.40 33.18 -6.22
N THR A 12 -16.15 34.19 -5.76
CA THR A 12 -17.58 34.35 -6.07
C THR A 12 -17.84 34.49 -7.57
N SER A 13 -16.92 35.12 -8.31
CA SER A 13 -17.04 35.31 -9.77
C SER A 13 -17.08 34.01 -10.58
N THR A 14 -16.65 32.88 -10.01
CA THR A 14 -16.64 31.57 -10.68
C THR A 14 -17.79 30.66 -10.25
N LEU A 15 -18.44 30.95 -9.11
CA LEU A 15 -19.46 30.11 -8.47
C LEU A 15 -20.62 29.78 -9.43
N LEU A 16 -21.28 30.78 -10.01
CA LEU A 16 -22.43 30.57 -10.90
C LEU A 16 -22.09 29.72 -12.13
N SER A 17 -20.87 29.86 -12.65
CA SER A 17 -20.41 29.06 -13.80
C SER A 17 -20.09 27.61 -13.42
N GLN A 18 -19.63 27.37 -12.20
CA GLN A 18 -19.32 26.04 -11.67
C GLN A 18 -20.58 25.28 -11.28
N LEU A 19 -21.58 25.95 -10.68
CA LEU A 19 -22.88 25.36 -10.34
C LEU A 19 -23.58 24.70 -11.54
N ALA A 20 -23.35 25.21 -12.75
CA ALA A 20 -23.92 24.66 -13.98
C ALA A 20 -23.09 23.52 -14.61
N ARG A 21 -21.86 23.28 -14.17
CA ARG A 21 -20.89 22.40 -14.83
C ARG A 21 -20.39 21.25 -13.97
N GLN A 22 -20.38 21.43 -12.66
CA GLN A 22 -19.79 20.48 -11.73
C GLN A 22 -20.89 19.76 -10.93
N PRO A 23 -20.83 18.42 -10.79
CA PRO A 23 -21.76 17.69 -9.94
C PRO A 23 -21.46 17.89 -8.44
N VAL A 24 -20.24 18.34 -8.11
CA VAL A 24 -19.78 18.57 -6.73
C VAL A 24 -18.95 19.86 -6.68
N LEU A 25 -19.17 20.67 -5.66
CA LEU A 25 -18.38 21.85 -5.35
C LEU A 25 -17.57 21.65 -4.07
N ILE A 26 -16.36 22.22 -4.03
CA ILE A 26 -15.48 22.22 -2.87
C ILE A 26 -15.36 23.65 -2.34
N LEU A 27 -15.58 23.82 -1.03
CA LEU A 27 -15.29 25.04 -0.30
C LEU A 27 -14.18 24.77 0.72
N ASP A 28 -13.15 25.61 0.76
CA ASP A 28 -12.02 25.51 1.69
C ASP A 28 -11.92 26.68 2.68
N GLY A 29 -12.84 27.66 2.58
CA GLY A 29 -12.84 28.90 3.36
C GLY A 29 -12.10 30.05 2.69
N SER A 30 -11.57 29.88 1.47
CA SER A 30 -10.90 30.96 0.73
C SER A 30 -11.83 32.09 0.29
N VAL A 31 -13.10 31.77 -0.01
CA VAL A 31 -14.13 32.77 -0.28
C VAL A 31 -14.67 33.29 1.04
N VAL A 32 -14.41 34.54 1.38
CA VAL A 32 -14.75 35.11 2.70
C VAL A 32 -16.07 35.87 2.73
N SER A 33 -16.69 36.13 1.57
CA SER A 33 -17.97 36.85 1.46
C SER A 33 -18.84 36.24 0.37
N PHE A 34 -20.01 35.72 0.74
CA PHE A 34 -21.11 35.43 -0.18
C PHE A 34 -22.21 36.47 -0.05
N SER A 35 -22.83 36.83 -1.17
CA SER A 35 -24.10 37.53 -1.19
C SER A 35 -25.26 36.56 -0.94
N LEU A 36 -26.41 37.08 -0.50
CA LEU A 36 -27.61 36.25 -0.27
C LEU A 36 -28.06 35.48 -1.53
N GLU A 37 -27.88 36.07 -2.72
CA GLU A 37 -28.20 35.41 -3.99
C GLU A 37 -27.28 34.21 -4.26
N GLU A 38 -25.99 34.33 -3.93
CA GLU A 38 -25.01 33.26 -4.07
C GLU A 38 -25.24 32.14 -3.05
N GLU A 39 -25.59 32.49 -1.80
CA GLU A 39 -26.01 31.50 -0.80
C GLU A 39 -27.24 30.71 -1.27
N GLN A 40 -28.26 31.42 -1.78
CA GLN A 40 -29.48 30.80 -2.30
C GLN A 40 -29.18 29.88 -3.48
N ALA A 41 -28.32 30.31 -4.41
CA ALA A 41 -27.92 29.51 -5.56
C ALA A 41 -27.19 28.23 -5.14
N LEU A 42 -26.24 28.32 -4.20
CA LEU A 42 -25.50 27.17 -3.69
C LEU A 42 -26.42 26.20 -2.92
N CYS A 43 -27.26 26.72 -2.02
CA CYS A 43 -28.21 25.89 -1.28
C CYS A 43 -29.23 25.22 -2.22
N THR A 44 -29.67 25.91 -3.26
CA THR A 44 -30.59 25.36 -4.27
C THR A 44 -29.92 24.25 -5.07
N PHE A 45 -28.68 24.44 -5.48
CA PHE A 45 -27.88 23.41 -6.16
C PHE A 45 -27.78 22.13 -5.33
N VAL A 46 -27.41 22.25 -4.04
CA VAL A 46 -27.34 21.07 -3.16
C VAL A 46 -28.74 20.46 -2.98
N LYS A 47 -29.77 21.26 -2.69
CA LYS A 47 -31.15 20.75 -2.54
C LYS A 47 -31.64 19.97 -3.76
N GLN A 48 -31.18 20.32 -4.97
CA GLN A 48 -31.56 19.69 -6.23
C GLN A 48 -30.74 18.44 -6.61
N GLY A 49 -29.76 18.03 -5.78
CA GLY A 49 -28.94 16.85 -6.03
C GLY A 49 -27.45 17.12 -6.20
N GLY A 50 -27.03 18.39 -6.17
CA GLY A 50 -25.62 18.74 -6.18
C GLY A 50 -24.89 18.31 -4.91
N GLY A 51 -23.60 18.01 -5.04
CA GLY A 51 -22.74 17.67 -3.91
C GLY A 51 -21.98 18.88 -3.37
N LEU A 52 -21.82 18.95 -2.05
CA LEU A 52 -20.96 19.95 -1.40
C LEU A 52 -19.91 19.27 -0.52
N VAL A 53 -18.65 19.66 -0.69
CA VAL A 53 -17.52 19.23 0.13
C VAL A 53 -16.90 20.45 0.80
N CYS A 54 -16.91 20.51 2.12
CA CYS A 54 -16.27 21.55 2.90
C CYS A 54 -15.01 21.00 3.59
N ILE A 55 -13.88 21.68 3.43
CA ILE A 55 -12.60 21.30 4.04
C ILE A 55 -11.99 22.46 4.83
N GLY A 56 -11.08 22.15 5.76
CA GLY A 56 -10.31 23.14 6.52
C GLY A 56 -11.20 24.19 7.18
N ASN A 57 -10.99 25.46 6.80
CA ASN A 57 -11.65 26.60 7.43
C ASN A 57 -13.05 26.87 6.87
N ALA A 58 -13.53 26.12 5.88
CA ALA A 58 -14.86 26.34 5.32
C ALA A 58 -15.97 26.32 6.38
N ALA A 59 -15.90 25.38 7.32
CA ALA A 59 -16.85 25.29 8.42
C ALA A 59 -16.86 26.58 9.28
N GLU A 60 -15.70 27.13 9.59
CA GLU A 60 -15.57 28.40 10.33
C GLU A 60 -16.11 29.58 9.53
N VAL A 61 -15.76 29.69 8.24
CA VAL A 61 -16.13 30.85 7.45
C VAL A 61 -17.63 30.88 7.17
N TYR A 62 -18.25 29.72 6.93
CA TYR A 62 -19.61 29.66 6.40
C TYR A 62 -20.72 29.42 7.43
N HIS A 63 -20.39 29.12 8.70
CA HIS A 63 -21.41 28.81 9.71
C HIS A 63 -22.28 30.00 10.16
N GLU A 64 -21.78 31.23 10.04
CA GLU A 64 -22.53 32.44 10.46
C GLU A 64 -23.52 32.93 9.39
N TYR A 65 -23.44 32.39 8.18
CA TYR A 65 -24.36 32.69 7.09
C TYR A 65 -25.73 32.06 7.37
N GLU A 66 -26.82 32.73 6.99
CA GLU A 66 -28.17 32.26 7.32
C GLU A 66 -28.49 30.93 6.62
N LEU A 67 -28.25 30.85 5.31
CA LEU A 67 -28.62 29.67 4.52
C LEU A 67 -27.52 28.61 4.53
N LEU A 68 -26.26 29.03 4.40
CA LEU A 68 -25.13 28.09 4.47
C LEU A 68 -24.94 27.55 5.89
N GLY A 69 -25.21 28.35 6.93
CA GLY A 69 -25.25 27.89 8.30
C GLY A 69 -26.37 26.88 8.55
N GLU A 70 -27.53 27.00 7.91
CA GLU A 70 -28.56 25.94 7.97
C GLU A 70 -28.10 24.65 7.26
N LEU A 71 -27.44 24.80 6.10
CA LEU A 71 -26.94 23.69 5.29
C LEU A 71 -25.82 22.91 5.97
N LEU A 72 -24.89 23.60 6.63
CA LEU A 72 -23.80 23.00 7.42
C LEU A 72 -24.23 22.68 8.88
N GLY A 73 -25.34 23.27 9.32
CA GLY A 73 -25.84 23.26 10.69
C GLY A 73 -25.08 24.18 11.66
N PRO A 74 -25.57 24.30 12.91
CA PRO A 74 -24.94 25.12 13.93
C PRO A 74 -23.59 24.53 14.30
N LEU A 75 -22.54 25.06 13.69
CA LEU A 75 -21.17 24.74 14.04
C LEU A 75 -20.80 25.58 15.27
N HIS A 76 -20.65 24.92 16.41
CA HIS A 76 -20.19 25.56 17.65
C HIS A 76 -18.90 24.88 18.05
N GLY A 77 -17.80 25.63 18.02
CA GLY A 77 -16.48 25.05 18.16
C GLY A 77 -15.43 25.99 18.71
N PHE A 78 -14.32 25.40 19.10
CA PHE A 78 -13.08 26.07 19.43
C PHE A 78 -12.06 25.70 18.36
N CYS A 79 -11.35 26.69 17.82
CA CYS A 79 -10.21 26.43 16.96
C CYS A 79 -9.01 26.04 17.83
N THR A 80 -8.43 24.87 17.58
CA THR A 80 -7.22 24.46 18.27
C THR A 80 -6.04 25.34 17.86
N PRO A 81 -5.04 25.56 18.73
CA PRO A 81 -3.73 25.98 18.22
C PRO A 81 -3.22 24.95 17.23
N ARG A 82 -2.29 25.35 16.36
CA ARG A 82 -1.62 24.40 15.46
C ARG A 82 -0.84 23.39 16.29
N CYS A 83 -1.26 22.14 16.24
CA CYS A 83 -0.67 21.06 17.03
C CYS A 83 -0.91 19.71 16.35
N GLU A 84 -0.43 18.64 16.98
CA GLU A 84 -0.75 17.29 16.54
C GLU A 84 -2.22 16.98 16.81
N ILE A 85 -2.95 16.62 15.76
CA ILE A 85 -4.32 16.11 15.82
C ILE A 85 -4.29 14.65 15.41
N ILE A 86 -4.73 13.77 16.32
CA ILE A 86 -4.93 12.35 16.03
C ILE A 86 -6.39 12.18 15.59
N ALA A 87 -6.59 12.04 14.29
CA ALA A 87 -7.89 11.74 13.71
C ALA A 87 -8.17 10.23 13.83
N GLN A 88 -9.39 9.88 14.21
CA GLN A 88 -9.83 8.50 14.45
C GLN A 88 -11.16 8.26 13.72
N VAL A 89 -11.29 7.08 13.10
CA VAL A 89 -12.53 6.64 12.46
C VAL A 89 -13.62 6.47 13.51
N VAL A 90 -14.81 7.03 13.26
CA VAL A 90 -15.98 6.92 14.15
C VAL A 90 -16.84 5.71 13.79
N ASP A 91 -17.18 5.56 12.51
CA ASP A 91 -17.80 4.35 11.97
C ASP A 91 -16.89 3.73 10.91
N SER A 92 -16.54 2.46 11.08
CA SER A 92 -15.67 1.71 10.16
C SER A 92 -16.43 1.05 9.01
N ASN A 93 -17.77 1.08 9.01
CA ASN A 93 -18.61 0.53 7.94
C ASN A 93 -19.03 1.59 6.91
N HIS A 94 -19.03 2.86 7.28
CA HIS A 94 -19.37 3.95 6.39
C HIS A 94 -18.48 4.00 5.13
N TYR A 95 -19.05 4.40 3.98
CA TYR A 95 -18.37 4.37 2.67
C TYR A 95 -17.02 5.11 2.67
N ILE A 96 -16.94 6.25 3.34
CA ILE A 96 -15.74 7.08 3.41
C ILE A 96 -14.61 6.40 4.20
N THR A 97 -14.94 5.60 5.22
CA THR A 97 -13.99 5.15 6.26
C THR A 97 -13.73 3.65 6.27
N ARG A 98 -14.50 2.84 5.55
CA ARG A 98 -14.21 1.40 5.44
C ARG A 98 -12.82 1.10 4.86
N ARG A 99 -12.09 0.16 5.46
CA ARG A 99 -10.75 -0.29 5.03
C ARG A 99 -9.68 0.81 4.93
N VAL A 100 -9.86 1.96 5.59
CA VAL A 100 -8.79 2.96 5.77
C VAL A 100 -8.02 2.69 7.06
N ASP A 101 -6.87 3.33 7.25
CA ASP A 101 -6.21 3.29 8.55
C ASP A 101 -7.11 3.94 9.60
N THR A 102 -7.36 3.22 10.70
CA THR A 102 -8.34 3.63 11.72
C THR A 102 -7.95 4.92 12.43
N THR A 103 -6.66 5.27 12.40
CA THR A 103 -6.12 6.48 12.99
C THR A 103 -5.01 7.06 12.13
N PHE A 104 -4.92 8.38 12.04
CA PHE A 104 -3.75 9.06 11.48
C PHE A 104 -3.50 10.39 12.20
N ALA A 105 -2.24 10.83 12.21
CA ALA A 105 -1.83 12.06 12.87
C ALA A 105 -1.47 13.14 11.85
N VAL A 106 -1.89 14.38 12.11
CA VAL A 106 -1.56 15.55 11.29
C VAL A 106 -1.18 16.75 12.15
N GLN A 107 -0.39 17.67 11.61
CA GLN A 107 -0.05 18.94 12.26
C GLN A 107 -0.93 20.05 11.70
N ASP A 108 -2.05 20.32 12.36
CA ASP A 108 -3.09 21.22 11.84
C ASP A 108 -3.70 22.10 12.94
N ALA A 109 -4.41 23.14 12.53
CA ALA A 109 -5.31 23.91 13.40
C ALA A 109 -6.74 23.59 12.94
N VAL A 110 -7.54 22.97 13.81
CA VAL A 110 -8.87 22.46 13.45
C VAL A 110 -9.94 23.07 14.32
N TYR A 111 -11.10 23.31 13.72
CA TYR A 111 -12.31 23.58 14.47
C TYR A 111 -12.88 22.28 15.04
N LEU A 112 -12.99 22.20 16.36
CA LEU A 112 -13.58 21.03 17.01
C LEU A 112 -15.09 21.14 17.01
N LEU A 113 -15.76 20.21 16.32
CA LEU A 113 -17.22 20.20 16.23
C LEU A 113 -17.79 19.48 17.45
N LYS A 114 -18.36 20.25 18.38
CA LYS A 114 -19.05 19.68 19.57
C LYS A 114 -20.45 19.18 19.23
N HIS A 115 -21.08 19.80 18.26
CA HIS A 115 -22.38 19.45 17.74
C HIS A 115 -22.30 19.39 16.22
N ILE A 116 -22.97 18.39 15.65
CA ILE A 116 -23.23 18.26 14.22
C ILE A 116 -24.75 18.28 14.01
N PRO A 117 -25.23 18.55 12.78
CA PRO A 117 -26.65 18.43 12.45
C PRO A 117 -27.24 17.09 12.92
N SER A 118 -28.50 17.08 13.37
CA SER A 118 -29.13 15.84 13.89
C SER A 118 -29.38 14.76 12.84
N ASP A 119 -29.33 15.15 11.57
CA ASP A 119 -29.42 14.31 10.37
C ASP A 119 -28.03 13.99 9.76
N ALA A 120 -26.94 14.41 10.42
CA ALA A 120 -25.58 14.11 10.00
C ALA A 120 -25.02 12.84 10.67
N GLU A 121 -24.09 12.19 9.99
CA GLU A 121 -23.36 11.02 10.48
C GLU A 121 -21.88 11.38 10.64
N ALA A 122 -21.35 11.25 11.86
CA ALA A 122 -19.94 11.48 12.13
C ALA A 122 -19.09 10.34 11.54
N VAL A 123 -18.05 10.70 10.76
CA VAL A 123 -17.16 9.72 10.13
C VAL A 123 -15.74 9.77 10.70
N TRP A 124 -15.28 10.95 11.12
CA TRP A 124 -14.00 11.11 11.81
C TRP A 124 -14.14 11.96 13.05
N GLY A 125 -13.38 11.62 14.08
CA GLY A 125 -13.34 12.33 15.35
C GLY A 125 -11.94 12.40 15.93
N THR A 126 -11.82 13.06 17.07
CA THR A 126 -10.61 13.13 17.87
C THR A 126 -10.98 13.25 19.35
N THR A 127 -9.98 13.15 20.23
CA THR A 127 -10.15 13.47 21.64
C THR A 127 -9.42 14.77 21.95
N TRP A 128 -10.13 15.76 22.48
CA TRP A 128 -9.56 17.02 22.92
C TRP A 128 -9.84 17.23 24.39
N GLN A 129 -8.79 17.36 25.21
CA GLN A 129 -8.91 17.51 26.67
C GLN A 129 -9.83 16.45 27.30
N TYR A 130 -9.65 15.18 26.91
CA TYR A 130 -10.47 14.02 27.32
C TYR A 130 -11.94 14.04 26.87
N ALA A 131 -12.34 14.97 26.00
CA ALA A 131 -13.67 14.99 25.41
C ALA A 131 -13.64 14.56 23.94
N PRO A 132 -14.53 13.65 23.51
CA PRO A 132 -14.66 13.30 22.10
C PRO A 132 -15.20 14.52 21.32
N CYS A 133 -14.59 14.78 20.16
CA CYS A 133 -14.94 15.86 19.26
C CYS A 133 -15.06 15.31 17.84
N THR A 134 -15.99 15.82 17.04
CA THR A 134 -16.11 15.44 15.64
C THR A 134 -15.16 16.29 14.79
N LEU A 135 -14.52 15.65 13.81
CA LEU A 135 -13.65 16.30 12.82
C LEU A 135 -14.26 16.28 11.42
N ALA A 136 -15.04 15.25 11.10
CA ALA A 136 -15.75 15.18 9.82
C ALA A 136 -17.08 14.44 9.92
N TYR A 137 -18.06 14.87 9.12
CA TYR A 137 -19.37 14.26 9.03
C TYR A 137 -19.90 14.27 7.58
N THR A 138 -20.84 13.37 7.29
CA THR A 138 -21.69 13.38 6.10
C THR A 138 -23.11 13.78 6.46
N ARG A 139 -23.84 14.38 5.51
CA ARG A 139 -25.23 14.80 5.71
C ARG A 139 -26.02 14.82 4.40
N PRO A 140 -27.26 14.29 4.35
CA PRO A 140 -28.19 14.56 3.25
C PRO A 140 -28.79 15.96 3.36
N TYR A 141 -28.97 16.67 2.23
CA TYR A 141 -29.63 17.98 2.23
C TYR A 141 -30.51 18.14 0.99
N GLY A 142 -31.83 18.02 1.17
CA GLY A 142 -32.77 17.86 0.05
C GLY A 142 -32.48 16.56 -0.69
N HIS A 143 -32.22 16.65 -2.00
CA HIS A 143 -31.79 15.52 -2.83
C HIS A 143 -30.26 15.39 -2.95
N GLY A 144 -29.50 16.38 -2.47
CA GLY A 144 -28.04 16.39 -2.53
C GLY A 144 -27.38 15.94 -1.24
N ARG A 145 -26.06 16.05 -1.22
CA ARG A 145 -25.22 15.49 -0.16
C ARG A 145 -24.08 16.41 0.19
N VAL A 146 -23.80 16.46 1.49
CA VAL A 146 -22.78 17.30 2.08
C VAL A 146 -21.76 16.41 2.80
N PHE A 147 -20.49 16.68 2.59
CA PHE A 147 -19.41 16.23 3.46
C PHE A 147 -18.71 17.46 4.02
N CYS A 148 -18.48 17.49 5.32
CA CYS A 148 -17.76 18.57 5.96
C CYS A 148 -16.65 17.98 6.82
N THR A 149 -15.43 18.50 6.69
CA THR A 149 -14.29 18.20 7.56
C THR A 149 -13.62 19.49 7.98
N THR A 150 -13.17 19.56 9.23
CA THR A 150 -12.38 20.68 9.75
C THR A 150 -10.87 20.46 9.60
N LEU A 151 -10.47 19.25 9.17
CA LEU A 151 -9.10 18.95 8.74
C LEU A 151 -8.80 19.56 7.36
N GLY A 152 -7.53 19.87 7.12
CA GLY A 152 -7.05 20.29 5.80
C GLY A 152 -6.81 21.79 5.69
N ALA A 153 -6.68 22.52 6.80
CA ALA A 153 -6.30 23.92 6.78
C ALA A 153 -4.80 24.10 6.43
N SER A 154 -3.96 23.11 6.77
CA SER A 154 -2.54 23.09 6.36
C SER A 154 -2.31 22.31 5.06
N SER A 155 -1.36 22.78 4.24
CA SER A 155 -0.90 22.05 3.06
C SER A 155 -0.30 20.68 3.38
N THR A 156 0.28 20.53 4.58
CA THR A 156 0.80 19.25 5.08
C THR A 156 -0.33 18.24 5.31
N THR A 157 -1.43 18.67 5.94
CA THR A 157 -2.63 17.83 6.11
C THR A 157 -3.23 17.49 4.75
N GLN A 158 -3.32 18.47 3.86
CA GLN A 158 -3.82 18.25 2.50
C GLN A 158 -2.95 17.22 1.77
N ALA A 159 -1.63 17.21 1.94
CA ALA A 159 -0.75 16.21 1.33
C ALA A 159 -0.82 14.82 2.00
N HIS A 160 -1.47 14.67 3.16
CA HIS A 160 -1.47 13.41 3.91
C HIS A 160 -2.24 12.31 3.15
N PRO A 161 -1.68 11.10 2.95
CA PRO A 161 -2.30 10.05 2.13
C PRO A 161 -3.72 9.65 2.57
N VAL A 162 -3.93 9.47 3.87
CA VAL A 162 -5.26 9.11 4.42
C VAL A 162 -6.27 10.25 4.24
N PHE A 163 -5.83 11.51 4.37
CA PHE A 163 -6.70 12.67 4.12
C PHE A 163 -7.08 12.77 2.64
N GLN A 164 -6.12 12.53 1.74
CA GLN A 164 -6.37 12.48 0.30
C GLN A 164 -7.33 11.35 -0.08
N GLN A 165 -7.21 10.18 0.54
CA GLN A 165 -8.14 9.07 0.35
C GLN A 165 -9.54 9.43 0.88
N MET A 166 -9.63 10.00 2.08
CA MET A 166 -10.88 10.49 2.67
C MET A 166 -11.57 11.49 1.74
N LEU A 167 -10.82 12.48 1.23
CA LEU A 167 -11.36 13.52 0.35
C LEU A 167 -11.81 12.96 -1.00
N ALA A 168 -11.05 12.05 -1.60
CA ALA A 168 -11.45 11.38 -2.84
C ALA A 168 -12.78 10.62 -2.68
N ARG A 169 -12.98 9.95 -1.53
CA ARG A 169 -14.24 9.26 -1.21
C ARG A 169 -15.36 10.24 -0.89
N ALA A 170 -15.07 11.32 -0.17
CA ALA A 170 -16.04 12.38 0.11
C ALA A 170 -16.60 12.99 -1.18
N LEU A 171 -15.75 13.22 -2.18
CA LEU A 171 -16.17 13.72 -3.49
C LEU A 171 -17.12 12.74 -4.20
N ARG A 172 -16.83 11.43 -4.17
CA ARG A 172 -17.71 10.42 -4.75
C ARG A 172 -19.03 10.28 -4.00
N TYR A 173 -18.97 10.31 -2.67
CA TYR A 173 -20.16 10.32 -1.82
C TYR A 173 -21.06 11.53 -2.13
N ALA A 174 -20.48 12.73 -2.22
CA ALA A 174 -21.20 13.96 -2.52
C ALA A 174 -21.81 13.94 -3.93
N ALA A 175 -21.16 13.26 -4.89
CA ALA A 175 -21.67 13.05 -6.24
C ALA A 175 -22.78 11.98 -6.34
N GLY A 176 -23.09 11.26 -5.26
CA GLY A 176 -24.01 10.11 -5.31
C GLY A 176 -23.43 8.89 -6.04
N ALA A 177 -22.11 8.76 -6.10
CA ALA A 177 -21.37 7.71 -6.80
C ALA A 177 -20.69 6.71 -5.84
N GLU A 178 -21.19 6.60 -4.60
CA GLU A 178 -20.80 5.56 -3.66
C GLU A 178 -21.26 4.17 -4.13
N THR A 179 -20.48 3.15 -3.78
CA THR A 179 -20.76 1.77 -4.17
C THR A 179 -21.31 0.97 -3.00
N HIS A 180 -22.35 0.18 -3.30
CA HIS A 180 -22.77 -0.93 -2.45
C HIS A 180 -22.01 -2.19 -2.88
N GLU A 181 -21.38 -2.86 -1.93
CA GLU A 181 -20.42 -3.91 -2.21
C GLU A 181 -20.99 -5.25 -1.75
N ARG A 182 -20.95 -6.26 -2.62
CA ARG A 182 -20.96 -7.66 -2.18
C ARG A 182 -19.51 -8.08 -1.96
N PRO A 183 -19.19 -8.92 -0.96
CA PRO A 183 -17.86 -9.49 -0.84
C PRO A 183 -17.42 -10.19 -2.14
N LEU A 184 -16.17 -9.99 -2.53
CA LEU A 184 -15.55 -10.68 -3.65
C LEU A 184 -15.12 -12.07 -3.19
N ARG A 185 -15.55 -13.08 -3.91
CA ARG A 185 -15.28 -14.48 -3.58
C ARG A 185 -13.90 -14.85 -4.09
N VAL A 186 -13.01 -15.15 -3.15
CA VAL A 186 -11.59 -15.39 -3.39
C VAL A 186 -11.30 -16.89 -3.35
N ALA A 187 -10.62 -17.37 -4.37
CA ALA A 187 -10.01 -18.69 -4.41
C ALA A 187 -8.49 -18.60 -4.25
N MET A 188 -7.90 -19.57 -3.55
CA MET A 188 -6.45 -19.77 -3.47
C MET A 188 -6.04 -20.96 -4.34
N VAL A 189 -5.03 -20.80 -5.18
CA VAL A 189 -4.41 -21.89 -5.93
C VAL A 189 -3.00 -22.11 -5.36
N GLY A 190 -2.83 -23.22 -4.63
CA GLY A 190 -1.64 -23.54 -3.84
C GLY A 190 -1.79 -23.13 -2.37
N TYR A 191 -1.96 -24.10 -1.47
CA TYR A 191 -2.04 -23.87 -0.02
C TYR A 191 -0.69 -24.17 0.65
N GLY A 192 0.31 -23.38 0.24
CA GLY A 192 1.70 -23.48 0.67
C GLY A 192 2.00 -22.81 2.00
N ALA A 193 3.25 -22.38 2.17
CA ALA A 193 3.74 -21.78 3.41
C ALA A 193 3.01 -20.49 3.83
N ILE A 194 2.43 -19.76 2.87
CA ILE A 194 1.74 -18.49 3.10
C ILE A 194 0.21 -18.60 2.96
N GLY A 195 -0.30 -19.82 2.71
CA GLY A 195 -1.72 -20.05 2.44
C GLY A 195 -2.62 -19.71 3.63
N PHE A 196 -2.15 -19.98 4.85
CA PHE A 196 -2.85 -19.65 6.08
C PHE A 196 -2.92 -18.14 6.31
N GLU A 197 -1.80 -17.44 6.08
CA GLU A 197 -1.68 -15.98 6.24
C GLU A 197 -2.59 -15.27 5.24
N HIS A 198 -2.63 -15.71 3.98
CA HIS A 198 -3.59 -15.21 3.01
C HIS A 198 -5.04 -15.47 3.41
N GLY A 199 -5.38 -16.70 3.81
CA GLY A 199 -6.75 -17.02 4.24
C GLY A 199 -7.21 -16.17 5.42
N THR A 200 -6.34 -15.98 6.41
CA THR A 200 -6.57 -15.09 7.56
C THR A 200 -6.76 -13.65 7.12
N ALA A 201 -5.91 -13.14 6.24
CA ALA A 201 -5.98 -11.77 5.74
C ALA A 201 -7.25 -11.51 4.92
N ILE A 202 -7.66 -12.45 4.06
CA ILE A 202 -8.90 -12.36 3.28
C ILE A 202 -10.11 -12.28 4.21
N ASN A 203 -10.21 -13.18 5.20
CA ASN A 203 -11.33 -13.20 6.14
C ASN A 203 -11.38 -11.96 7.05
N ALA A 204 -10.22 -11.34 7.34
CA ALA A 204 -10.14 -10.15 8.18
C ALA A 204 -10.49 -8.84 7.45
N VAL A 205 -10.48 -8.82 6.10
CA VAL A 205 -10.69 -7.61 5.31
C VAL A 205 -12.12 -7.56 4.75
N PRO A 206 -12.97 -6.61 5.19
CA PRO A 206 -14.34 -6.47 4.68
C PRO A 206 -14.37 -6.25 3.16
N GLY A 207 -15.26 -6.94 2.46
CA GLY A 207 -15.37 -6.88 1.01
C GLY A 207 -14.60 -7.97 0.27
N LEU A 208 -13.89 -8.84 0.99
CA LEU A 208 -13.36 -10.11 0.48
C LEU A 208 -14.00 -11.27 1.25
N GLU A 209 -14.09 -12.44 0.63
CA GLU A 209 -14.61 -13.68 1.22
C GLU A 209 -13.71 -14.83 0.79
N TYR A 210 -13.16 -15.61 1.72
CA TYR A 210 -12.33 -16.76 1.38
C TYR A 210 -13.22 -17.99 1.14
N THR A 211 -13.26 -18.49 -0.09
CA THR A 211 -14.32 -19.42 -0.52
C THR A 211 -13.82 -20.77 -1.00
N LEU A 212 -12.65 -20.82 -1.63
CA LEU A 212 -12.13 -22.05 -2.22
C LEU A 212 -10.61 -22.16 -2.12
N VAL A 213 -10.12 -23.37 -1.88
CA VAL A 213 -8.70 -23.74 -2.00
C VAL A 213 -8.54 -24.85 -3.04
N CYS A 214 -7.68 -24.59 -4.03
CA CYS A 214 -7.26 -25.57 -5.01
C CYS A 214 -5.81 -25.97 -4.77
N ASP A 215 -5.55 -27.25 -4.50
CA ASP A 215 -4.22 -27.81 -4.37
C ASP A 215 -4.21 -29.25 -4.87
N ARG A 216 -3.08 -29.70 -5.46
CA ARG A 216 -2.92 -31.07 -5.94
C ARG A 216 -2.65 -32.05 -4.80
N ASN A 217 -2.24 -31.54 -3.64
CA ASN A 217 -1.93 -32.34 -2.46
C ASN A 217 -3.12 -32.31 -1.48
N GLU A 218 -3.80 -33.45 -1.32
CA GLU A 218 -4.91 -33.62 -0.38
C GLU A 218 -4.54 -33.28 1.07
N GLU A 219 -3.30 -33.51 1.51
CA GLU A 219 -2.87 -33.13 2.86
C GLU A 219 -2.89 -31.61 3.06
N ARG A 220 -2.60 -30.84 2.00
CA ARG A 220 -2.69 -29.37 2.03
C ARG A 220 -4.15 -28.92 2.08
N LEU A 221 -5.04 -29.62 1.37
CA LEU A 221 -6.48 -29.37 1.43
C LEU A 221 -7.05 -29.68 2.82
N ASP A 222 -6.63 -30.78 3.44
CA ASP A 222 -7.01 -31.13 4.81
C ASP A 222 -6.58 -30.04 5.81
N LEU A 223 -5.37 -29.51 5.69
CA LEU A 223 -4.90 -28.37 6.51
C LEU A 223 -5.75 -27.11 6.27
N ALA A 224 -6.13 -26.83 5.03
CA ALA A 224 -7.02 -25.71 4.71
C ALA A 224 -8.40 -25.87 5.36
N ARG A 225 -9.03 -27.05 5.26
CA ARG A 225 -10.34 -27.33 5.90
C ARG A 225 -10.27 -27.27 7.43
N GLN A 226 -9.15 -27.68 8.02
CA GLN A 226 -8.93 -27.56 9.46
C GLN A 226 -8.81 -26.10 9.92
N ALA A 227 -8.11 -25.26 9.16
CA ALA A 227 -7.93 -23.84 9.47
C ALA A 227 -9.18 -23.01 9.17
N PHE A 228 -9.94 -23.37 8.12
CA PHE A 228 -11.10 -22.64 7.62
C PHE A 228 -12.26 -23.63 7.37
N PRO A 229 -13.09 -23.93 8.38
CA PRO A 229 -14.09 -25.00 8.31
C PRO A 229 -15.11 -24.90 7.17
N ASP A 230 -15.43 -23.68 6.74
CA ASP A 230 -16.42 -23.42 5.69
C ASP A 230 -15.82 -23.35 4.27
N ILE A 231 -14.50 -23.59 4.13
CA ILE A 231 -13.81 -23.49 2.84
C ILE A 231 -14.15 -24.68 1.94
N SER A 232 -14.46 -24.40 0.68
CA SER A 232 -14.51 -25.44 -0.34
C SER A 232 -13.11 -25.82 -0.78
N THR A 233 -12.91 -27.07 -1.22
CA THR A 233 -11.61 -27.52 -1.73
C THR A 233 -11.77 -28.32 -3.00
N CYS A 234 -10.86 -28.14 -3.96
CA CYS A 234 -10.77 -28.97 -5.16
C CYS A 234 -9.30 -29.30 -5.48
N THR A 235 -9.11 -30.27 -6.39
CA THR A 235 -7.77 -30.65 -6.88
C THR A 235 -7.53 -30.24 -8.33
N ASP A 236 -8.60 -29.88 -9.06
CA ASP A 236 -8.52 -29.46 -10.46
C ASP A 236 -8.67 -27.94 -10.58
N LEU A 237 -7.70 -27.34 -11.27
CA LEU A 237 -7.68 -25.91 -11.56
C LEU A 237 -8.82 -25.51 -12.51
N ALA A 238 -9.32 -26.43 -13.34
CA ALA A 238 -10.47 -26.18 -14.21
C ALA A 238 -11.74 -25.86 -13.39
N GLU A 239 -11.93 -26.52 -12.23
CA GLU A 239 -13.06 -26.24 -11.34
C GLU A 239 -13.03 -24.78 -10.84
N VAL A 240 -11.86 -24.21 -10.60
CA VAL A 240 -11.70 -22.79 -10.21
C VAL A 240 -11.98 -21.84 -11.38
N ALA A 241 -11.49 -22.20 -12.57
CA ALA A 241 -11.68 -21.40 -13.78
C ALA A 241 -13.16 -21.33 -14.17
N ASP A 242 -13.84 -22.48 -14.11
CA ASP A 242 -15.22 -22.65 -14.58
C ASP A 242 -16.28 -22.23 -13.55
N ASP A 243 -15.93 -22.08 -12.27
CA ASP A 243 -16.87 -21.63 -11.23
C ASP A 243 -17.21 -20.13 -11.39
N PRO A 244 -18.42 -19.76 -11.83
CA PRO A 244 -18.79 -18.35 -12.04
C PRO A 244 -18.92 -17.56 -10.74
N SER A 245 -18.95 -18.23 -9.58
CA SER A 245 -19.03 -17.58 -8.27
C SER A 245 -17.69 -16.99 -7.81
N ILE A 246 -16.55 -17.47 -8.33
CA ILE A 246 -15.23 -16.95 -7.98
C ILE A 246 -14.94 -15.67 -8.76
N ASP A 247 -14.61 -14.59 -8.05
CA ASP A 247 -14.29 -13.27 -8.62
C ASP A 247 -12.77 -13.07 -8.76
N LEU A 248 -12.00 -13.57 -7.78
CA LEU A 248 -10.57 -13.32 -7.62
C LEU A 248 -9.83 -14.62 -7.30
N VAL A 249 -8.67 -14.82 -7.92
CA VAL A 249 -7.76 -15.94 -7.65
C VAL A 249 -6.43 -15.42 -7.13
N ILE A 250 -5.96 -15.98 -6.01
CA ILE A 250 -4.57 -15.82 -5.56
C ILE A 250 -3.77 -17.04 -5.96
N VAL A 251 -2.70 -16.85 -6.74
CA VAL A 251 -1.81 -17.91 -7.19
C VAL A 251 -0.60 -17.96 -6.27
N SER A 252 -0.51 -18.99 -5.43
CA SER A 252 0.55 -19.24 -4.45
C SER A 252 1.22 -20.61 -4.65
N THR A 253 1.44 -20.94 -5.91
CA THR A 253 2.17 -22.16 -6.32
C THR A 253 3.67 -21.90 -6.37
N PRO A 254 4.53 -22.89 -6.73
CA PRO A 254 5.92 -22.58 -7.02
C PRO A 254 6.10 -21.56 -8.18
N PRO A 255 7.20 -20.79 -8.22
CA PRO A 255 7.34 -19.65 -9.14
C PRO A 255 7.25 -20.00 -10.63
N ASN A 256 7.79 -21.17 -11.02
CA ASN A 256 7.76 -21.65 -12.40
C ASN A 256 6.35 -21.93 -12.94
N THR A 257 5.31 -21.94 -12.10
CA THR A 257 3.92 -22.13 -12.54
C THR A 257 3.07 -20.86 -12.48
N HIS A 258 3.56 -19.77 -11.88
CA HIS A 258 2.81 -18.52 -11.71
C HIS A 258 2.23 -18.00 -13.03
N ALA A 259 3.07 -17.90 -14.07
CA ALA A 259 2.65 -17.34 -15.35
C ALA A 259 1.54 -18.15 -16.01
N THR A 260 1.72 -19.48 -16.08
CA THR A 260 0.76 -20.37 -16.74
C THR A 260 -0.59 -20.34 -16.03
N ILE A 261 -0.61 -20.44 -14.70
CA ILE A 261 -1.84 -20.44 -13.92
C ILE A 261 -2.52 -19.07 -13.99
N SER A 262 -1.76 -17.98 -13.83
CA SER A 262 -2.30 -16.62 -13.91
C SER A 262 -2.95 -16.35 -15.26
N MET A 263 -2.31 -16.75 -16.36
CA MET A 263 -2.88 -16.61 -17.70
C MET A 263 -4.19 -17.40 -17.86
N GLN A 264 -4.25 -18.63 -17.35
CA GLN A 264 -5.47 -19.43 -17.40
C GLN A 264 -6.62 -18.76 -16.63
N MET A 265 -6.35 -18.20 -15.45
CA MET A 265 -7.36 -17.53 -14.63
C MET A 265 -7.83 -16.21 -15.25
N LEU A 266 -6.92 -15.42 -15.83
CA LEU A 266 -7.26 -14.20 -16.56
C LEU A 266 -8.14 -14.51 -17.78
N GLN A 267 -7.81 -15.57 -18.55
CA GLN A 267 -8.62 -16.04 -19.67
C GLN A 267 -10.02 -16.50 -19.26
N ALA A 268 -10.13 -17.12 -18.09
CA ALA A 268 -11.42 -17.48 -17.47
C ALA A 268 -12.19 -16.26 -16.90
N GLY A 269 -11.66 -15.04 -17.09
CA GLY A 269 -12.29 -13.81 -16.65
C GLY A 269 -12.24 -13.60 -15.14
N LYS A 270 -11.20 -14.12 -14.46
CA LYS A 270 -10.95 -13.88 -13.03
C LYS A 270 -9.99 -12.72 -12.83
N HIS A 271 -10.12 -12.01 -11.72
CA HIS A 271 -9.04 -11.17 -11.20
C HIS A 271 -7.90 -12.05 -10.66
N VAL A 272 -6.65 -11.58 -10.73
CA VAL A 272 -5.50 -12.38 -10.31
C VAL A 272 -4.55 -11.59 -9.39
N VAL A 273 -4.20 -12.21 -8.27
CA VAL A 273 -3.01 -11.86 -7.47
C VAL A 273 -2.00 -12.99 -7.68
N SER A 274 -0.82 -12.67 -8.23
CA SER A 274 0.28 -13.62 -8.29
C SER A 274 1.17 -13.44 -7.06
N GLU A 275 1.62 -14.55 -6.47
CA GLU A 275 2.72 -14.51 -5.51
C GLU A 275 4.02 -14.00 -6.13
N LYS A 276 4.95 -13.60 -5.26
CA LYS A 276 6.32 -13.27 -5.64
C LYS A 276 7.15 -14.54 -5.84
N PRO A 277 8.15 -14.53 -6.75
CA PRO A 277 8.35 -13.55 -7.81
C PRO A 277 7.21 -13.62 -8.83
N PHE A 278 6.90 -12.52 -9.50
CA PHE A 278 5.76 -12.42 -10.43
C PHE A 278 5.73 -13.54 -11.49
N CYS A 279 6.89 -13.83 -12.08
CA CYS A 279 7.17 -14.93 -13.00
C CYS A 279 8.69 -15.04 -13.17
N LEU A 280 9.18 -15.88 -14.08
CA LEU A 280 10.61 -16.09 -14.27
C LEU A 280 11.21 -15.21 -15.38
N THR A 281 10.40 -14.77 -16.33
CA THR A 281 10.88 -13.98 -17.48
C THR A 281 10.06 -12.73 -17.71
N THR A 282 10.70 -11.69 -18.25
CA THR A 282 10.01 -10.46 -18.67
C THR A 282 8.97 -10.72 -19.76
N ALA A 283 9.22 -11.68 -20.65
CA ALA A 283 8.26 -12.07 -21.68
C ALA A 283 6.95 -12.63 -21.08
N GLU A 284 7.04 -13.47 -20.05
CA GLU A 284 5.86 -13.95 -19.32
C GLU A 284 5.11 -12.81 -18.64
N ALA A 285 5.83 -11.89 -17.99
CA ALA A 285 5.23 -10.71 -17.36
C ALA A 285 4.46 -9.86 -18.37
N ASP A 286 5.07 -9.59 -19.53
CA ASP A 286 4.48 -8.78 -20.60
C ASP A 286 3.20 -9.44 -21.15
N ILE A 287 3.19 -10.76 -21.35
CA ILE A 287 2.00 -11.50 -21.79
C ILE A 287 0.89 -11.45 -20.73
N MET A 288 1.22 -11.66 -19.45
CA MET A 288 0.21 -11.61 -18.38
C MET A 288 -0.44 -10.23 -18.26
N ILE A 289 0.35 -9.16 -18.33
CA ILE A 289 -0.16 -7.78 -18.31
C ILE A 289 -1.08 -7.52 -19.49
N GLN A 290 -0.64 -7.87 -20.71
CA GLN A 290 -1.44 -7.73 -21.92
C GLN A 290 -2.77 -8.49 -21.81
N LEU A 291 -2.75 -9.70 -21.28
CA LEU A 291 -3.94 -10.52 -21.12
C LEU A 291 -4.91 -9.94 -20.07
N ALA A 292 -4.38 -9.40 -18.97
CA ALA A 292 -5.17 -8.71 -17.96
C ALA A 292 -5.91 -7.50 -18.54
N GLU A 293 -5.23 -6.69 -19.37
CA GLU A 293 -5.84 -5.58 -20.11
C GLU A 293 -6.92 -6.07 -21.09
N GLN A 294 -6.62 -7.09 -21.89
CA GLN A 294 -7.54 -7.66 -22.89
C GLN A 294 -8.83 -8.17 -22.26
N HIS A 295 -8.74 -8.81 -21.09
CA HIS A 295 -9.89 -9.35 -20.37
C HIS A 295 -10.53 -8.36 -19.39
N GLN A 296 -10.00 -7.13 -19.29
CA GLN A 296 -10.46 -6.10 -18.34
C GLN A 296 -10.48 -6.65 -16.90
N ARG A 297 -9.39 -7.32 -16.51
CA ARG A 297 -9.19 -7.88 -15.19
C ARG A 297 -7.98 -7.27 -14.52
N MET A 298 -8.13 -6.96 -13.23
CA MET A 298 -7.02 -6.64 -12.34
C MET A 298 -6.02 -7.79 -12.28
N LEU A 299 -4.74 -7.44 -12.46
CA LEU A 299 -3.58 -8.26 -12.18
C LEU A 299 -2.67 -7.50 -11.22
N THR A 300 -2.25 -8.14 -10.14
CA THR A 300 -1.29 -7.58 -9.19
C THR A 300 -0.36 -8.66 -8.64
N VAL A 301 0.67 -8.24 -7.93
CA VAL A 301 1.67 -9.14 -7.34
C VAL A 301 1.73 -8.91 -5.83
N TYR A 302 1.77 -9.98 -5.05
CA TYR A 302 1.87 -9.89 -3.59
C TYR A 302 3.29 -9.50 -3.13
N GLN A 303 3.65 -8.23 -3.34
CA GLN A 303 4.88 -7.63 -2.81
C GLN A 303 4.68 -7.20 -1.35
N CYS A 304 4.48 -8.17 -0.46
CA CYS A 304 4.08 -7.95 0.93
C CYS A 304 5.06 -7.08 1.74
N ARG A 305 6.35 -7.11 1.39
CA ARG A 305 7.40 -6.38 2.10
C ARG A 305 7.43 -4.87 1.83
N ARG A 306 6.55 -4.36 0.95
CA ARG A 306 6.32 -2.90 0.81
C ARG A 306 5.66 -2.28 2.04
N TRP A 307 5.17 -3.11 2.96
CA TRP A 307 4.59 -2.68 4.24
C TRP A 307 5.46 -3.06 5.45
N ASP A 308 6.70 -3.50 5.23
CA ASP A 308 7.64 -3.72 6.32
C ASP A 308 7.91 -2.38 7.04
N PRO A 309 7.84 -2.32 8.39
CA PRO A 309 8.00 -1.09 9.16
C PRO A 309 9.26 -0.29 8.85
N ASP A 310 10.39 -0.96 8.66
CA ASP A 310 11.65 -0.32 8.32
C ASP A 310 11.64 0.27 6.92
N TYR A 311 11.07 -0.43 5.94
CA TYR A 311 10.90 0.11 4.60
C TYR A 311 9.97 1.33 4.58
N LEU A 312 8.83 1.28 5.29
CA LEU A 312 7.91 2.42 5.40
C LEU A 312 8.59 3.65 6.04
N ALA A 313 9.38 3.44 7.11
CA ALA A 313 10.14 4.51 7.74
C ALA A 313 11.20 5.12 6.80
N ILE A 314 11.93 4.28 6.05
CA ILE A 314 12.92 4.72 5.06
C ILE A 314 12.25 5.50 3.94
N GLN A 315 11.16 4.98 3.39
CA GLN A 315 10.40 5.61 2.31
C GLN A 315 9.93 7.01 2.74
N GLU A 316 9.42 7.14 3.97
CA GLU A 316 9.02 8.43 4.52
C GLU A 316 10.20 9.41 4.64
N MET A 317 11.36 8.98 5.15
CA MET A 317 12.54 9.84 5.28
C MET A 317 13.07 10.32 3.91
N VAL A 318 13.05 9.43 2.91
CA VAL A 318 13.45 9.76 1.53
C VAL A 318 12.45 10.75 0.91
N GLN A 319 11.14 10.51 1.05
CA GLN A 319 10.10 11.40 0.52
C GLN A 319 10.10 12.79 1.17
N ARG A 320 10.41 12.87 2.47
CA ARG A 320 10.56 14.14 3.19
C ARG A 320 11.84 14.90 2.80
N GLY A 321 12.75 14.28 2.04
CA GLY A 321 14.04 14.86 1.67
C GLY A 321 15.03 14.93 2.83
N THR A 322 14.85 14.14 3.90
CA THR A 322 15.67 14.20 5.13
C THR A 322 17.15 13.96 4.86
N ILE A 323 17.48 13.11 3.88
CA ILE A 323 18.86 12.82 3.47
C ILE A 323 19.21 13.44 2.10
N GLY A 324 18.36 14.29 1.53
CA GLY A 324 18.48 14.78 0.15
C GLY A 324 18.27 13.68 -0.90
N PRO A 325 18.57 13.96 -2.19
CA PRO A 325 18.52 12.96 -3.25
C PRO A 325 19.43 11.76 -2.95
N VAL A 326 18.89 10.55 -3.10
CA VAL A 326 19.65 9.29 -2.92
C VAL A 326 20.58 9.10 -4.10
N PHE A 327 21.86 8.81 -3.85
CA PHE A 327 22.84 8.52 -4.90
C PHE A 327 23.47 7.11 -4.78
N HIS A 328 23.41 6.49 -3.59
CA HIS A 328 23.95 5.14 -3.37
C HIS A 328 23.08 4.35 -2.40
N MET A 329 22.89 3.06 -2.69
CA MET A 329 22.11 2.16 -1.83
C MET A 329 22.72 0.76 -1.80
N GLU A 330 22.95 0.20 -0.62
CA GLU A 330 23.23 -1.22 -0.44
C GLU A 330 22.19 -1.85 0.47
N THR A 331 21.81 -3.08 0.14
CA THR A 331 21.00 -3.90 1.03
C THR A 331 21.48 -5.34 1.01
N PHE A 332 21.41 -5.97 2.17
CA PHE A 332 21.92 -7.31 2.41
C PHE A 332 20.85 -8.16 3.09
N ILE A 333 20.90 -9.47 2.83
CA ILE A 333 20.17 -10.50 3.57
C ILE A 333 20.99 -11.80 3.64
N GLY A 334 20.78 -12.54 4.72
CA GLY A 334 21.34 -13.86 4.92
C GLY A 334 22.24 -13.91 6.15
N GLY A 335 23.13 -14.89 6.18
CA GLY A 335 24.03 -15.19 7.28
C GLY A 335 24.85 -16.43 6.99
N TYR A 336 25.14 -17.24 8.00
CA TYR A 336 25.81 -18.53 7.82
C TYR A 336 24.86 -19.64 8.28
N ALA A 337 24.02 -20.12 7.35
CA ALA A 337 23.02 -21.14 7.64
C ALA A 337 22.76 -21.99 6.40
N HIS A 338 22.48 -23.28 6.61
CA HIS A 338 22.06 -24.15 5.52
C HIS A 338 20.66 -23.73 5.04
N PRO A 339 20.44 -23.55 3.73
CA PRO A 339 19.11 -23.23 3.20
C PRO A 339 18.10 -24.35 3.44
N CYS A 340 16.80 -24.06 3.26
CA CYS A 340 15.76 -25.06 3.50
C CYS A 340 15.79 -26.21 2.47
N ASN A 341 15.36 -27.41 2.85
CA ASN A 341 15.26 -28.56 1.94
C ASN A 341 13.89 -28.58 1.25
N TYR A 342 13.59 -27.55 0.45
CA TYR A 342 12.34 -27.45 -0.30
C TYR A 342 12.55 -26.83 -1.68
N TRP A 343 11.48 -26.64 -2.47
CA TRP A 343 11.60 -26.12 -3.85
C TRP A 343 12.29 -24.75 -3.93
N HIS A 344 12.28 -23.96 -2.85
CA HIS A 344 13.00 -22.68 -2.77
C HIS A 344 14.49 -22.84 -3.11
N SER A 345 15.10 -23.97 -2.71
CA SER A 345 16.51 -24.28 -2.94
C SER A 345 16.78 -25.04 -4.25
N HIS A 346 15.76 -25.22 -5.08
CA HIS A 346 15.84 -25.81 -6.40
C HIS A 346 15.67 -24.74 -7.50
N GLU A 347 16.78 -24.28 -8.06
CA GLU A 347 16.87 -23.14 -8.97
C GLU A 347 15.98 -23.28 -10.22
N PRO A 348 15.85 -24.45 -10.87
CA PRO A 348 14.92 -24.63 -11.98
C PRO A 348 13.45 -24.39 -11.64
N VAL A 349 13.10 -24.39 -10.35
CA VAL A 349 11.73 -24.12 -9.86
C VAL A 349 11.62 -22.72 -9.28
N SER A 350 12.60 -22.28 -8.48
CA SER A 350 12.55 -20.99 -7.77
C SER A 350 13.06 -19.80 -8.58
N GLY A 351 13.85 -20.05 -9.64
CA GLY A 351 14.68 -19.03 -10.30
C GLY A 351 16.01 -18.76 -9.57
N GLY A 352 16.23 -19.40 -8.42
CA GLY A 352 17.43 -19.21 -7.61
C GLY A 352 17.37 -17.95 -6.73
N VAL A 353 18.52 -17.59 -6.17
CA VAL A 353 18.64 -16.53 -5.15
C VAL A 353 18.24 -15.15 -5.68
N PHE A 354 18.54 -14.87 -6.96
CA PHE A 354 18.11 -13.61 -7.58
C PHE A 354 16.60 -13.42 -7.54
N TYR A 355 15.82 -14.50 -7.58
CA TYR A 355 14.37 -14.44 -7.63
C TYR A 355 13.73 -14.56 -6.25
N ASP A 356 14.20 -15.48 -5.41
CA ASP A 356 13.56 -15.74 -4.11
C ASP A 356 13.63 -14.53 -3.16
N TRP A 357 14.85 -14.06 -2.89
CA TRP A 357 15.07 -12.87 -2.05
C TRP A 357 15.19 -11.59 -2.86
N GLY A 358 15.74 -11.65 -4.07
CA GLY A 358 15.86 -10.47 -4.91
C GLY A 358 14.50 -9.88 -5.29
N SER A 359 13.43 -10.67 -5.42
CA SER A 359 12.09 -10.12 -5.69
C SER A 359 11.60 -9.13 -4.64
N HIS A 360 12.09 -9.24 -3.40
CA HIS A 360 11.76 -8.29 -2.33
C HIS A 360 12.75 -7.11 -2.31
N TYR A 361 14.04 -7.43 -2.26
CA TYR A 361 15.08 -6.44 -2.01
C TYR A 361 15.35 -5.54 -3.22
N LEU A 362 15.27 -6.08 -4.42
CA LEU A 362 15.32 -5.29 -5.65
C LEU A 362 14.04 -4.47 -5.83
N ASP A 363 12.88 -4.96 -5.39
CA ASP A 363 11.65 -4.15 -5.39
C ASP A 363 11.84 -2.90 -4.53
N TRP A 364 12.33 -3.04 -3.30
CA TRP A 364 12.64 -1.89 -2.43
C TRP A 364 13.60 -0.89 -3.09
N ILE A 365 14.69 -1.36 -3.70
CA ILE A 365 15.63 -0.49 -4.42
C ILE A 365 14.90 0.28 -5.53
N LEU A 366 14.11 -0.42 -6.35
CA LEU A 366 13.42 0.17 -7.51
C LEU A 366 12.30 1.13 -7.10
N GLN A 367 11.69 0.95 -5.92
CA GLN A 367 10.71 1.88 -5.38
C GLN A 367 11.35 3.14 -4.79
N LEU A 368 12.53 3.02 -4.15
CA LEU A 368 13.26 4.17 -3.59
C LEU A 368 14.02 4.96 -4.67
N ILE A 369 14.42 4.30 -5.76
CA ILE A 369 15.09 4.92 -6.92
C ILE A 369 14.21 4.72 -8.16
N PRO A 370 13.32 5.70 -8.48
CA PRO A 370 12.36 5.56 -9.57
C PRO A 370 13.00 5.67 -10.96
N ASP A 371 14.24 6.16 -11.06
CA ASP A 371 14.94 6.34 -12.33
C ASP A 371 15.08 5.02 -13.11
N PRO A 372 15.15 5.07 -14.45
CA PRO A 372 15.36 3.86 -15.27
C PRO A 372 16.70 3.17 -14.95
N VAL A 373 16.71 1.84 -14.85
CA VAL A 373 17.94 1.06 -14.68
C VAL A 373 18.63 0.92 -16.03
N VAL A 374 19.86 1.42 -16.16
CA VAL A 374 20.61 1.37 -17.43
C VAL A 374 21.63 0.24 -17.50
N SER A 375 22.00 -0.33 -16.35
CA SER A 375 23.03 -1.38 -16.27
C SER A 375 22.77 -2.31 -15.11
N VAL A 376 22.88 -3.62 -15.35
CA VAL A 376 22.77 -4.67 -14.34
C VAL A 376 23.97 -5.60 -14.44
N ARG A 377 24.58 -5.93 -13.31
CA ARG A 377 25.62 -6.96 -13.21
C ARG A 377 25.26 -7.93 -12.09
N GLY A 378 25.21 -9.23 -12.40
CA GLY A 378 24.96 -10.30 -11.45
C GLY A 378 26.21 -11.16 -11.25
N VAL A 379 26.42 -11.63 -10.02
CA VAL A 379 27.50 -12.56 -9.67
C VAL A 379 26.95 -13.61 -8.72
N GLU A 380 27.26 -14.89 -8.94
CA GLU A 380 26.88 -16.00 -8.08
C GLU A 380 28.11 -16.79 -7.59
N HIS A 381 27.99 -17.39 -6.40
CA HIS A 381 28.98 -18.30 -5.84
C HIS A 381 28.31 -19.57 -5.30
N LYS A 382 28.83 -20.74 -5.70
CA LYS A 382 28.48 -22.05 -5.14
C LYS A 382 29.73 -22.70 -4.55
N ARG A 383 29.76 -22.90 -3.23
CA ARG A 383 30.97 -23.18 -2.43
C ARG A 383 30.79 -24.19 -1.30
N VAL A 384 29.62 -24.23 -0.64
CA VAL A 384 29.39 -25.00 0.60
C VAL A 384 28.21 -25.96 0.45
N TRP A 385 27.02 -25.48 0.08
CA TRP A 385 25.78 -26.27 0.16
C TRP A 385 25.51 -27.08 -1.12
N HIS A 386 26.38 -28.03 -1.46
CA HIS A 386 26.34 -28.71 -2.76
C HIS A 386 25.19 -29.71 -2.97
N ASP A 387 24.41 -30.00 -1.94
CA ASP A 387 23.19 -30.81 -1.99
C ASP A 387 21.99 -30.08 -2.61
N ILE A 388 22.04 -28.74 -2.68
CA ILE A 388 21.03 -27.90 -3.33
C ILE A 388 21.60 -27.19 -4.57
N THR A 389 20.72 -26.72 -5.45
CA THR A 389 21.13 -26.10 -6.73
C THR A 389 21.29 -24.58 -6.70
N ASN A 390 20.64 -23.88 -5.76
CA ASN A 390 20.79 -22.42 -5.63
C ASN A 390 22.24 -22.02 -5.32
N ALA A 391 22.67 -20.85 -5.78
CA ALA A 391 23.94 -20.27 -5.33
C ALA A 391 23.94 -20.04 -3.81
N ASP A 392 25.08 -20.19 -3.16
CA ASP A 392 25.22 -19.89 -1.72
C ASP A 392 25.34 -18.37 -1.48
N GLN A 393 25.78 -17.62 -2.49
CA GLN A 393 25.80 -16.16 -2.47
C GLN A 393 25.48 -15.62 -3.86
N ALA A 394 24.69 -14.55 -3.90
CA ALA A 394 24.40 -13.80 -5.11
C ALA A 394 24.52 -12.29 -4.84
N SER A 395 25.08 -11.56 -5.80
CA SER A 395 25.20 -10.09 -5.76
C SER A 395 24.65 -9.50 -7.05
N VAL A 396 23.86 -8.44 -6.94
CA VAL A 396 23.33 -7.65 -8.05
C VAL A 396 23.78 -6.21 -7.90
N TYR A 397 24.43 -5.67 -8.93
CA TYR A 397 24.85 -4.28 -9.01
C TYR A 397 24.03 -3.57 -10.09
N LEU A 398 23.48 -2.41 -9.74
CA LEU A 398 22.61 -1.61 -10.59
C LEU A 398 23.22 -0.22 -10.79
N ARG A 399 23.10 0.29 -12.02
CA ARG A 399 23.28 1.71 -12.33
C ARG A 399 22.02 2.26 -12.95
N PHE A 400 21.62 3.44 -12.50
CA PHE A 400 20.43 4.15 -12.94
C PHE A 400 20.77 5.27 -13.91
N ALA A 401 19.80 5.71 -14.71
CA ALA A 401 19.97 6.77 -15.70
C ALA A 401 20.36 8.12 -15.06
N GLY A 402 19.89 8.39 -13.84
CA GLY A 402 20.26 9.56 -13.05
C GLY A 402 21.65 9.48 -12.40
N GLY A 403 22.38 8.39 -12.62
CA GLY A 403 23.73 8.20 -12.08
C GLY A 403 23.78 7.55 -10.70
N GLN A 404 22.64 7.22 -10.10
CA GLN A 404 22.61 6.49 -8.83
C GLN A 404 23.13 5.06 -9.02
N GLU A 405 23.66 4.50 -7.95
CA GLU A 405 24.13 3.11 -7.88
C GLU A 405 23.42 2.36 -6.76
N ALA A 406 23.12 1.08 -6.99
CA ALA A 406 22.58 0.23 -5.95
C ALA A 406 23.16 -1.18 -5.98
N THR A 407 23.24 -1.81 -4.81
CA THR A 407 23.70 -3.20 -4.67
C THR A 407 22.75 -4.00 -3.78
N PHE A 408 22.33 -5.16 -4.27
CA PHE A 408 21.68 -6.19 -3.47
C PHE A 408 22.63 -7.38 -3.29
N ILE A 409 22.75 -7.89 -2.06
CA ILE A 409 23.56 -9.06 -1.75
C ILE A 409 22.75 -10.03 -0.88
N HIS A 410 22.71 -11.29 -1.30
CA HIS A 410 22.24 -12.40 -0.48
C HIS A 410 23.38 -13.38 -0.24
N SER A 411 23.55 -13.89 0.99
CA SER A 411 24.55 -14.93 1.29
C SER A 411 24.12 -15.87 2.42
N ASP A 412 24.19 -17.18 2.17
CA ASP A 412 24.00 -18.26 3.15
C ASP A 412 25.32 -18.72 3.79
N ILE A 413 26.42 -18.07 3.44
CA ILE A 413 27.78 -18.36 3.91
C ILE A 413 28.48 -17.11 4.49
N ALA A 414 27.72 -16.07 4.81
CA ALA A 414 28.20 -14.85 5.45
C ALA A 414 28.25 -14.99 6.98
N ALA A 415 29.42 -15.33 7.51
CA ALA A 415 29.65 -15.35 8.96
C ALA A 415 29.70 -13.94 9.59
N ALA A 416 29.99 -12.92 8.79
CA ALA A 416 29.92 -11.51 9.18
C ALA A 416 28.90 -10.81 8.29
N LEU A 417 27.88 -10.21 8.91
CA LEU A 417 26.78 -9.59 8.18
C LEU A 417 27.16 -8.18 7.72
N LYS A 418 26.71 -7.80 6.52
CA LYS A 418 26.57 -6.39 6.15
C LYS A 418 25.32 -5.80 6.82
N PRO A 419 25.24 -4.46 6.97
CA PRO A 419 23.99 -3.81 7.37
C PRO A 419 22.84 -4.22 6.43
N LYS A 420 21.63 -4.38 6.98
CA LYS A 420 20.42 -4.63 6.18
C LYS A 420 20.17 -3.48 5.20
N TRP A 421 20.41 -2.24 5.65
CA TRP A 421 20.27 -1.03 4.86
C TRP A 421 21.53 -0.16 4.97
N TYR A 422 22.00 0.34 3.84
CA TYR A 422 23.01 1.38 3.78
C TYR A 422 22.69 2.33 2.64
N ILE A 423 22.08 3.47 2.95
CA ILE A 423 21.54 4.42 1.97
C ILE A 423 22.25 5.75 2.16
N LEU A 424 22.81 6.29 1.08
CA LEU A 424 23.46 7.59 1.06
C LEU A 424 22.68 8.56 0.18
N GLY A 425 22.39 9.72 0.73
CA GLY A 425 21.89 10.87 0.00
C GLY A 425 22.81 12.08 0.15
N GLU A 426 22.59 13.10 -0.66
CA GLU A 426 23.45 14.29 -0.71
C GLU A 426 23.55 15.05 0.63
N GLN A 427 22.59 14.88 1.53
CA GLN A 427 22.48 15.63 2.79
C GLN A 427 22.52 14.73 4.04
N GLY A 428 22.62 13.40 3.87
CA GLY A 428 22.59 12.47 4.99
C GLY A 428 22.71 11.01 4.58
N ALA A 429 22.54 10.12 5.54
CA ALA A 429 22.53 8.68 5.31
C ALA A 429 21.53 7.96 6.21
N ILE A 430 21.10 6.78 5.82
CA ILE A 430 20.33 5.86 6.65
C ILE A 430 21.10 4.54 6.72
N VAL A 431 21.33 4.05 7.94
CA VAL A 431 21.94 2.74 8.19
C VAL A 431 20.99 1.91 9.03
N GLY A 432 20.74 0.68 8.59
CA GLY A 432 19.92 -0.30 9.29
C GLY A 432 20.74 -1.52 9.67
N ASP A 433 21.01 -1.66 10.96
CA ASP A 433 21.77 -2.79 11.50
C ASP A 433 20.85 -3.93 11.93
N TRP A 434 21.27 -5.17 11.69
CA TRP A 434 20.51 -6.35 12.11
C TRP A 434 20.37 -6.40 13.63
N ARG A 435 19.17 -6.79 14.07
CA ARG A 435 18.94 -7.19 15.44
C ARG A 435 18.84 -8.71 15.50
N PHE A 436 19.34 -9.28 16.59
CA PHE A 436 19.20 -10.69 16.89
C PHE A 436 18.30 -10.79 18.11
N GLU A 437 16.99 -10.65 17.87
CA GLU A 437 15.98 -10.76 18.92
C GLU A 437 15.45 -12.21 18.98
N SER A 438 15.33 -12.75 20.19
CA SER A 438 14.52 -13.95 20.43
C SER A 438 13.07 -13.53 20.64
N VAL A 439 12.16 -14.08 19.84
CA VAL A 439 10.73 -13.84 20.02
C VAL A 439 10.10 -15.09 20.62
N LYS A 440 9.31 -14.86 21.67
CA LYS A 440 8.47 -15.90 22.25
C LYS A 440 7.16 -15.95 21.48
N THR A 441 7.08 -16.84 20.49
CA THR A 441 5.86 -17.08 19.74
C THR A 441 5.02 -18.14 20.45
N ARG A 442 3.70 -17.98 20.40
CA ARG A 442 2.76 -18.98 20.90
C ARG A 442 2.23 -19.75 19.70
N ARG A 443 2.49 -21.05 19.61
CA ARG A 443 1.93 -21.89 18.54
C ARG A 443 0.41 -21.93 18.65
N TRP A 444 -0.25 -22.30 17.55
CA TRP A 444 -1.69 -22.62 17.55
C TRP A 444 -2.07 -23.68 18.61
N SER A 445 -1.12 -24.55 19.02
CA SER A 445 -1.28 -25.53 20.10
C SER A 445 -1.30 -24.92 21.52
N GLY A 446 -1.00 -23.63 21.69
CA GLY A 446 -0.93 -22.95 22.98
C GLY A 446 0.46 -22.94 23.65
N ASP A 447 1.44 -23.65 23.08
CA ASP A 447 2.81 -23.72 23.59
C ASP A 447 3.57 -22.41 23.31
N LEU A 448 4.25 -21.89 24.34
CA LEU A 448 5.21 -20.79 24.22
C LEU A 448 6.57 -21.38 23.84
N ILE A 449 7.04 -21.04 22.65
CA ILE A 449 8.38 -21.38 22.15
C ILE A 449 9.17 -20.09 22.02
N GLU A 450 10.42 -20.11 22.46
CA GLU A 450 11.38 -19.05 22.19
C GLU A 450 12.10 -19.40 20.89
N GLU A 451 11.72 -18.71 19.82
CA GLU A 451 12.36 -18.84 18.52
C GLU A 451 13.21 -17.59 18.28
N ASN A 452 14.48 -17.78 17.94
CA ASN A 452 15.25 -16.69 17.37
C ASN A 452 14.58 -16.33 16.05
N LEU A 453 14.18 -15.06 15.88
CA LEU A 453 13.68 -14.64 14.58
C LEU A 453 14.76 -14.95 13.54
N ALA A 454 14.35 -15.57 12.42
CA ALA A 454 15.22 -15.61 11.26
C ALA A 454 15.64 -14.17 10.94
N PRO A 455 16.92 -13.90 10.58
CA PRO A 455 17.35 -12.54 10.26
C PRO A 455 16.40 -11.82 9.31
N SER A 456 15.84 -12.53 8.31
CA SER A 456 14.86 -11.99 7.35
C SER A 456 13.57 -11.41 7.96
N GLU A 457 13.21 -11.84 9.18
CA GLU A 457 11.99 -11.42 9.88
C GLU A 457 12.27 -10.43 11.03
N SER A 458 13.55 -10.15 11.32
CA SER A 458 13.91 -9.18 12.36
C SER A 458 13.86 -7.75 11.83
N LEU A 459 13.20 -6.87 12.59
CA LEU A 459 13.26 -5.44 12.35
C LEU A 459 14.66 -4.90 12.68
N PRO A 460 15.29 -4.10 11.80
CA PRO A 460 16.61 -3.56 12.05
C PRO A 460 16.57 -2.40 13.07
N GLU A 461 17.73 -2.08 13.64
CA GLU A 461 17.94 -0.78 14.25
C GLU A 461 18.24 0.26 13.17
N LEU A 462 17.27 1.13 12.87
CA LEU A 462 17.47 2.20 11.91
C LEU A 462 18.06 3.45 12.57
N ASN A 463 19.05 4.03 11.90
CA ASN A 463 19.71 5.27 12.30
C ASN A 463 19.83 6.21 11.10
N VAL A 464 19.44 7.47 11.30
CA VAL A 464 19.61 8.55 10.33
C VAL A 464 20.83 9.37 10.72
N PHE A 465 21.68 9.65 9.75
CA PHE A 465 22.89 10.44 9.91
C PHE A 465 22.73 11.76 9.15
N THR A 466 22.92 12.88 9.84
CA THR A 466 22.88 14.23 9.25
C THR A 466 24.13 15.00 9.63
N TYR A 467 24.41 16.11 8.94
CA TYR A 467 25.58 16.94 9.19
C TYR A 467 25.14 18.32 9.67
N ASN A 468 25.82 18.88 10.67
CA ASN A 468 25.65 20.29 11.03
C ASN A 468 26.49 21.22 10.13
N ALA A 469 26.31 22.54 10.25
CA ALA A 469 27.06 23.52 9.46
C ALA A 469 28.60 23.45 9.64
N GLY A 470 29.09 22.78 10.69
CA GLY A 470 30.51 22.51 10.91
C GLY A 470 31.01 21.18 10.34
N GLY A 471 30.17 20.41 9.63
CA GLY A 471 30.50 19.11 9.06
C GLY A 471 30.51 17.95 10.07
N ILE A 472 30.04 18.17 11.30
CA ILE A 472 29.98 17.10 12.32
C ILE A 472 28.75 16.23 12.05
N VAL A 473 28.99 14.93 11.91
CA VAL A 473 27.93 13.91 11.77
C VAL A 473 27.17 13.74 13.08
N GLN A 474 25.85 13.80 13.01
CA GLN A 474 24.94 13.48 14.09
C GLN A 474 24.16 12.21 13.75
N ARG A 475 24.03 11.31 14.73
CA ARG A 475 23.27 10.07 14.62
C ARG A 475 21.93 10.23 15.36
N HIS A 476 20.85 9.92 14.67
CA HIS A 476 19.49 9.98 15.19
C HIS A 476 18.83 8.60 15.05
N PRO A 477 18.56 7.88 16.14
CA PRO A 477 17.81 6.62 16.05
C PRO A 477 16.40 6.89 15.52
N LEU A 478 15.94 6.04 14.61
CA LEU A 478 14.62 6.18 13.99
C LEU A 478 13.65 5.15 14.60
N THR A 479 12.54 5.64 15.11
CA THR A 479 11.44 4.80 15.58
C THR A 479 10.66 4.27 14.37
N LEU A 480 10.44 2.96 14.34
CA LEU A 480 9.66 2.33 13.27
C LEU A 480 8.15 2.52 13.50
N PRO A 481 7.36 2.81 12.45
CA PRO A 481 5.91 2.81 12.55
C PRO A 481 5.39 1.38 12.81
N PRO A 482 4.18 1.22 13.37
CA PRO A 482 3.55 -0.09 13.42
C PRO A 482 3.28 -0.63 12.01
N ALA A 483 3.42 -1.94 11.82
CA ALA A 483 3.07 -2.58 10.55
C ALA A 483 1.56 -2.44 10.30
N PRO A 484 1.13 -1.92 9.14
CA PRO A 484 -0.29 -1.75 8.86
C PRO A 484 -0.94 -3.11 8.59
N SER A 485 -1.98 -3.44 9.36
CA SER A 485 -2.64 -4.75 9.27
C SER A 485 -3.27 -4.96 7.89
N TYR A 486 -2.87 -6.05 7.24
CA TYR A 486 -3.41 -6.53 5.95
C TYR A 486 -3.47 -5.46 4.86
N ALA A 487 -2.51 -4.52 4.84
CA ALA A 487 -2.56 -3.35 3.98
C ALA A 487 -2.66 -3.67 2.48
N PHE A 488 -2.00 -4.74 2.03
CA PHE A 488 -2.15 -5.26 0.67
C PHE A 488 -3.60 -5.64 0.36
N HIS A 489 -4.21 -6.52 1.18
CA HIS A 489 -5.58 -7.00 0.99
C HIS A 489 -6.61 -5.88 1.10
N ARG A 490 -6.38 -4.89 1.98
CA ARG A 490 -7.22 -3.69 2.06
C ARG A 490 -7.14 -2.86 0.77
N ASN A 491 -5.94 -2.63 0.24
CA ASN A 491 -5.77 -1.92 -1.03
C ASN A 491 -6.40 -2.70 -2.20
N LEU A 492 -6.24 -4.02 -2.23
CA LEU A 492 -6.88 -4.91 -3.20
C LEU A 492 -8.40 -4.78 -3.20
N ALA A 493 -9.03 -4.85 -2.02
CA ALA A 493 -10.47 -4.66 -1.88
C ALA A 493 -10.91 -3.24 -2.29
N ASN A 494 -10.16 -2.20 -1.89
CA ASN A 494 -10.43 -0.83 -2.29
C ASN A 494 -10.28 -0.63 -3.81
N HIS A 495 -9.29 -1.24 -4.45
CA HIS A 495 -9.12 -1.16 -5.90
C HIS A 495 -10.32 -1.79 -6.62
N LEU A 496 -10.69 -3.02 -6.25
CA LEU A 496 -11.76 -3.75 -6.94
C LEU A 496 -13.16 -3.16 -6.69
N HIS A 497 -13.43 -2.65 -5.49
CA HIS A 497 -14.75 -2.08 -5.16
C HIS A 497 -14.89 -0.58 -5.39
N LEU A 498 -13.79 0.17 -5.21
CA LEU A 498 -13.79 1.62 -5.23
C LEU A 498 -12.96 2.19 -6.39
N GLY A 499 -12.26 1.37 -7.19
CA GLY A 499 -11.39 1.87 -8.25
C GLY A 499 -10.26 2.75 -7.74
N GLU A 500 -9.82 2.54 -6.49
CA GLU A 500 -8.63 3.22 -5.96
C GLU A 500 -7.36 2.73 -6.65
N PRO A 501 -6.28 3.52 -6.70
CA PRO A 501 -5.02 3.08 -7.28
C PRO A 501 -4.50 1.80 -6.64
N LEU A 502 -4.08 0.86 -7.48
CA LEU A 502 -3.44 -0.37 -7.05
C LEU A 502 -2.05 -0.04 -6.47
N ALA A 503 -1.76 -0.52 -5.26
CA ALA A 503 -0.49 -0.27 -4.57
C ALA A 503 0.70 -1.00 -5.22
N VAL A 504 0.42 -2.10 -5.93
CA VAL A 504 1.42 -2.87 -6.69
C VAL A 504 0.93 -3.05 -8.13
N PRO A 505 1.08 -2.03 -9.00
CA PRO A 505 0.86 -2.20 -10.43
C PRO A 505 1.78 -3.28 -10.99
N PRO A 506 1.30 -4.16 -11.89
CA PRO A 506 2.08 -5.30 -12.36
C PRO A 506 3.33 -4.86 -13.16
N GLU A 507 3.32 -3.67 -13.75
CA GLU A 507 4.46 -3.08 -14.47
C GLU A 507 5.67 -2.86 -13.55
N GLN A 508 5.41 -2.53 -12.27
CA GLN A 508 6.49 -2.38 -11.29
C GLN A 508 7.14 -3.73 -10.96
N SER A 509 6.34 -4.79 -10.86
CA SER A 509 6.88 -6.14 -10.67
C SER A 509 7.56 -6.66 -11.93
N ARG A 510 7.06 -6.31 -13.13
CA ARG A 510 7.73 -6.57 -14.41
C ARG A 510 9.10 -5.89 -14.49
N ARG A 511 9.22 -4.63 -14.03
CA ARG A 511 10.51 -3.94 -13.91
C ARG A 511 11.49 -4.70 -13.01
N ASN A 512 10.98 -5.28 -11.92
CA ASN A 512 11.78 -6.12 -11.03
C ASN A 512 12.22 -7.44 -11.71
N ILE A 513 11.31 -8.13 -12.42
CA ILE A 513 11.67 -9.33 -13.23
C ILE A 513 12.78 -8.99 -14.24
N ALA A 514 12.72 -7.83 -14.89
CA ALA A 514 13.75 -7.42 -15.86
C ALA A 514 15.15 -7.29 -15.23
N VAL A 515 15.23 -6.83 -13.98
CA VAL A 515 16.49 -6.76 -13.25
C VAL A 515 16.98 -8.15 -12.86
N MET A 516 16.10 -9.01 -12.34
CA MET A 516 16.46 -10.37 -11.92
C MET A 516 16.90 -11.24 -13.11
N GLU A 517 16.17 -11.18 -14.22
CA GLU A 517 16.50 -11.90 -15.46
C GLU A 517 17.85 -11.41 -16.04
N ALA A 518 18.11 -10.10 -16.02
CA ALA A 518 19.39 -9.56 -16.45
C ALA A 518 20.54 -9.93 -15.49
N ALA A 519 20.30 -9.95 -14.18
CA ALA A 519 21.29 -10.39 -13.20
C ALA A 519 21.67 -11.86 -13.42
N LYS A 520 20.67 -12.73 -13.67
CA LYS A 520 20.90 -14.14 -13.96
C LYS A 520 21.74 -14.32 -15.23
N ARG A 521 21.33 -13.70 -16.34
CA ARG A 521 22.09 -13.73 -17.61
C ARG A 521 23.51 -13.20 -17.45
N SER A 522 23.69 -12.14 -16.65
CA SER A 522 25.01 -11.58 -16.34
C SER A 522 25.90 -12.60 -15.63
N ALA A 523 25.37 -13.27 -14.60
CA ALA A 523 26.11 -14.29 -13.86
C ALA A 523 26.52 -15.48 -14.75
N GLU A 524 25.63 -15.94 -15.63
CA GLU A 524 25.91 -16.99 -16.61
C GLU A 524 27.00 -16.61 -17.63
N GLN A 525 27.13 -15.30 -17.90
CA GLN A 525 28.16 -14.73 -18.78
C GLN A 525 29.44 -14.32 -18.01
N GLY A 526 29.66 -14.89 -16.81
CA GLY A 526 30.87 -14.60 -16.02
C GLY A 526 30.83 -13.25 -15.29
N GLY A 527 29.64 -12.67 -15.13
CA GLY A 527 29.43 -11.39 -14.46
C GLY A 527 29.68 -10.19 -15.35
N GLU A 528 29.47 -10.30 -16.66
CA GLU A 528 29.50 -9.16 -17.59
C GLU A 528 28.30 -8.23 -17.37
N SER A 529 28.49 -6.94 -17.56
CA SER A 529 27.41 -5.96 -17.36
C SER A 529 26.40 -5.99 -18.51
N ILE A 530 25.12 -6.16 -18.20
CA ILE A 530 24.02 -6.14 -19.16
C ILE A 530 23.37 -4.75 -19.19
N THR A 531 23.27 -4.16 -20.37
CA THR A 531 22.51 -2.93 -20.59
C THR A 531 21.03 -3.25 -20.73
N LEU A 532 20.20 -2.60 -19.92
CA LEU A 532 18.74 -2.62 -20.09
C LEU A 532 18.31 -1.44 -20.95
N ARG A 533 17.50 -1.72 -21.97
CA ARG A 533 16.80 -0.68 -22.73
C ARG A 533 15.46 -0.48 -22.04
N CYS A 534 15.35 0.61 -21.30
CA CYS A 534 14.11 1.02 -20.64
C CYS A 534 13.16 1.65 -21.65
#